data_AF-A0A8T9BGF1-F1
#
_entry.id   AF-A0A8T9BGF1-F1
#
_cell.length_a   1.000
_cell.length_b   1.000
_cell.length_c   1.000
_cell.angle_alpha   90.00
_cell.angle_beta   90.00
_cell.angle_gamma   90.00
#
_symmetry.space_group_name_H-M   'P 1'
#
loop_
_entity.id
_entity.type
_entity.pdbx_description
1 polymer ?
#
loop_
_entity_poly.entity_id
_entity_poly.type
_entity_poly.pdbx_seq_one_letter_code
_entity_poly.pdbx_strand_id
1 'polypeptide(L)'
;MGGLRERLVRRRRPFRRMQFTAAVAGTAKKFVVISGAITETADQVKIRSNTSLIGKNSGAKHTGFGVIVQSATTVIIRNIAISKVLADAGLSTNVWLDHVDVSLTWTTIKTTTTAY
;
A
#
# COMPACT_ATOMS: atom_id res chain seq x y z
N MET A 1 -25.97 -16.01 -36.14
CA MET A 1 -26.16 -15.51 -34.75
C MET A 1 -24.93 -15.87 -33.91
N GLY A 2 -23.88 -15.04 -33.97
CA GLY A 2 -22.69 -15.16 -33.10
C GLY A 2 -22.94 -14.45 -31.77
N GLY A 3 -23.83 -15.01 -30.96
CA GLY A 3 -24.34 -14.36 -29.76
C GLY A 3 -23.34 -14.41 -28.63
N LEU A 4 -22.88 -13.23 -28.18
CA LEU A 4 -22.66 -12.77 -26.80
C LEU A 4 -21.90 -13.64 -25.79
N ARG A 5 -21.43 -14.84 -26.14
CA ARG A 5 -20.90 -15.84 -25.20
C ARG A 5 -19.38 -15.81 -25.05
N GLU A 6 -18.70 -14.98 -25.84
CA GLU A 6 -17.24 -14.82 -25.75
C GLU A 6 -16.81 -13.52 -25.05
N ARG A 7 -17.77 -12.66 -24.66
CA ARG A 7 -17.49 -11.40 -23.95
C ARG A 7 -17.49 -11.53 -22.42
N LEU A 8 -17.14 -12.71 -21.91
CA LEU A 8 -16.93 -12.96 -20.48
C LEU A 8 -15.66 -13.80 -20.21
N VAL A 9 -14.63 -13.67 -21.05
CA VAL A 9 -13.26 -13.95 -20.60
C VAL A 9 -12.83 -12.78 -19.71
N ARG A 10 -13.32 -12.81 -18.47
CA ARG A 10 -12.72 -12.21 -17.27
C ARG A 10 -11.90 -10.93 -17.54
N ARG A 11 -12.58 -9.79 -17.68
CA ARG A 11 -12.03 -8.53 -17.17
C ARG A 11 -11.95 -8.61 -15.65
N ARG A 12 -11.14 -9.52 -15.10
CA ARG A 12 -10.49 -9.25 -13.81
C ARG A 12 -9.59 -8.07 -14.13
N ARG A 13 -10.11 -6.85 -13.95
CA ARG A 13 -9.27 -5.67 -14.10
C ARG A 13 -8.05 -5.94 -13.21
N PRO A 14 -6.82 -5.93 -13.74
CA PRO A 14 -5.65 -6.14 -12.90
C PRO A 14 -5.75 -5.14 -11.75
N PHE A 15 -5.48 -5.59 -10.53
CA PHE A 15 -5.45 -4.69 -9.38
C PHE A 15 -4.38 -3.64 -9.65
N ARG A 16 -4.80 -2.38 -9.82
CA ARG A 16 -3.94 -1.26 -10.21
C ARG A 16 -3.73 -0.31 -9.03
N ARG A 17 -2.62 0.43 -9.04
CA ARG A 17 -2.29 1.43 -8.01
C ARG A 17 -3.44 2.40 -7.75
N MET A 18 -4.17 2.82 -8.78
CA MET A 18 -5.33 3.72 -8.63
C MET A 18 -6.42 3.17 -7.69
N GLN A 19 -6.71 1.87 -7.75
CA GLN A 19 -7.69 1.24 -6.86
C GLN A 19 -7.19 1.20 -5.42
N PHE A 20 -5.89 0.94 -5.25
CA PHE A 20 -5.24 1.01 -3.95
C PHE A 20 -5.28 2.44 -3.38
N THR A 21 -4.93 3.45 -4.19
CA THR A 21 -5.00 4.88 -3.80
C THR A 21 -6.40 5.29 -3.36
N ALA A 22 -7.43 4.89 -4.10
CA ALA A 22 -8.81 5.18 -3.71
C ALA A 22 -9.20 4.49 -2.39
N ALA A 23 -8.78 3.23 -2.18
CA ALA A 23 -9.10 2.47 -0.99
C ALA A 23 -8.47 3.02 0.30
N VAL A 24 -7.29 3.65 0.20
CA VAL A 24 -6.55 4.19 1.37
C VAL A 24 -6.78 5.70 1.60
N ALA A 25 -7.63 6.32 0.79
CA ALA A 25 -8.00 7.73 0.91
C ALA A 25 -9.05 7.99 2.00
N GLY A 26 -9.29 9.28 2.31
CA GLY A 26 -10.26 9.71 3.33
C GLY A 26 -9.84 9.36 4.77
N THR A 27 -10.61 9.79 5.76
CA THR A 27 -10.25 9.64 7.19
C THR A 27 -11.23 8.78 7.99
N ALA A 28 -12.29 8.28 7.36
CA ALA A 28 -13.19 7.29 7.95
C ALA A 28 -12.43 5.99 8.29
N LYS A 29 -12.87 5.31 9.35
CA LYS A 29 -12.33 4.03 9.78
C LYS A 29 -12.47 3.01 8.66
N LYS A 30 -11.37 2.35 8.30
CA LYS A 30 -11.36 1.42 7.18
C LYS A 30 -10.32 0.31 7.33
N PHE A 31 -10.67 -0.82 6.73
CA PHE A 31 -9.83 -2.00 6.63
C PHE A 31 -9.59 -2.30 5.15
N VAL A 32 -8.33 -2.21 4.72
CA VAL A 32 -7.91 -2.41 3.34
C VAL A 32 -7.09 -3.69 3.27
N VAL A 33 -7.54 -4.66 2.48
CA VAL A 33 -6.86 -5.94 2.31
C VAL A 33 -6.21 -6.00 0.94
N ILE A 34 -4.88 -6.22 0.92
CA ILE A 34 -4.14 -6.47 -0.31
C ILE A 34 -4.09 -7.98 -0.54
N SER A 35 -4.74 -8.46 -1.61
CA SER A 35 -4.83 -9.89 -1.92
C SER A 35 -3.88 -10.36 -3.02
N GLY A 36 -3.03 -9.48 -3.55
CA GLY A 36 -2.12 -9.81 -4.65
C GLY A 36 -1.13 -8.68 -4.94
N ALA A 37 -0.23 -8.95 -5.89
CA ALA A 37 0.83 -8.02 -6.23
C ALA A 37 0.32 -6.83 -7.07
N ILE A 38 0.90 -5.66 -6.85
CA ILE A 38 0.73 -4.45 -7.67
C ILE A 38 2.13 -3.99 -8.09
N THR A 39 2.38 -3.97 -9.40
CA THR A 39 3.68 -3.59 -9.98
C THR A 39 3.49 -2.44 -10.93
N GLU A 40 3.93 -1.25 -10.53
CA GLU A 40 3.84 -0.01 -11.31
C GLU A 40 5.00 0.91 -10.91
N THR A 41 5.66 1.55 -11.87
CA THR A 41 6.64 2.61 -11.59
C THR A 41 5.88 3.91 -11.35
N ALA A 42 5.76 4.33 -10.09
CA ALA A 42 4.95 5.48 -9.72
C ALA A 42 5.35 6.07 -8.35
N ASP A 43 4.86 7.29 -8.09
CA ASP A 43 5.07 7.96 -6.80
C ASP A 43 4.40 7.21 -5.63
N GLN A 44 4.87 7.53 -4.41
CA GLN A 44 4.29 7.02 -3.19
C GLN A 44 2.78 7.30 -3.08
N VAL A 45 2.05 6.37 -2.48
CA VAL A 45 0.64 6.55 -2.15
C VAL A 45 0.49 6.96 -0.68
N LYS A 46 -0.20 8.07 -0.44
CA LYS A 46 -0.44 8.58 0.92
C LYS A 46 -1.56 7.80 1.61
N ILE A 47 -1.21 7.11 2.69
CA ILE A 47 -2.16 6.44 3.58
C ILE A 47 -2.69 7.47 4.59
N ARG A 48 -4.01 7.53 4.74
CA ARG A 48 -4.67 8.49 5.63
C ARG A 48 -5.04 7.85 6.98
N SER A 49 -5.43 8.67 7.95
CA SER A 49 -5.79 8.24 9.31
C SER A 49 -6.85 7.14 9.35
N ASN A 50 -6.89 6.41 10.46
CA ASN A 50 -7.86 5.33 10.76
C ASN A 50 -7.86 4.20 9.72
N THR A 51 -6.68 3.87 9.19
CA THR A 51 -6.52 2.84 8.16
C THR A 51 -5.77 1.65 8.72
N SER A 52 -6.39 0.48 8.64
CA SER A 52 -5.71 -0.81 8.78
C SER A 52 -5.45 -1.39 7.40
N LEU A 53 -4.18 -1.49 7.00
CA LEU A 53 -3.75 -2.01 5.72
C LEU A 53 -3.05 -3.36 5.93
N ILE A 54 -3.65 -4.43 5.43
CA ILE A 54 -3.19 -5.81 5.72
C ILE A 54 -3.01 -6.60 4.42
N GLY A 55 -1.86 -7.24 4.28
CA GLY A 55 -1.67 -8.24 3.23
C GLY A 55 -2.36 -9.55 3.59
N LYS A 56 -3.15 -10.10 2.67
CA LYS A 56 -3.90 -11.35 2.86
C LYS A 56 -2.98 -12.54 3.07
N ASN A 57 -1.85 -12.55 2.37
CA ASN A 57 -0.81 -13.60 2.38
C ASN A 57 0.50 -13.03 1.80
N SER A 58 1.51 -13.88 1.64
CA SER A 58 2.82 -13.52 1.06
C SER A 58 2.79 -12.97 -0.38
N GLY A 59 1.64 -13.07 -1.07
CA GLY A 59 1.41 -12.46 -2.38
C GLY A 59 1.08 -10.97 -2.34
N ALA A 60 0.89 -10.38 -1.15
CA ALA A 60 0.65 -8.94 -0.98
C ALA A 60 1.95 -8.14 -1.16
N LYS A 61 2.24 -7.79 -2.41
CA LYS A 61 3.51 -7.13 -2.79
C LYS A 61 3.27 -5.84 -3.57
N HIS A 62 4.04 -4.82 -3.27
CA HIS A 62 4.13 -3.60 -4.07
C HIS A 62 5.54 -3.46 -4.62
N THR A 63 5.65 -3.23 -5.92
CA THR A 63 6.93 -3.10 -6.62
C THR A 63 6.88 -1.86 -7.51
N GLY A 64 7.89 -0.99 -7.36
CA GLY A 64 8.03 0.24 -8.17
C GLY A 64 7.32 1.46 -7.60
N PHE A 65 6.59 1.32 -6.49
CA PHE A 65 6.01 2.43 -5.73
C PHE A 65 5.93 2.09 -4.24
N GLY A 66 5.99 3.12 -3.40
CA GLY A 66 5.91 3.00 -1.94
C GLY A 66 4.60 3.49 -1.35
N VAL A 67 4.52 3.40 -0.03
CA VAL A 67 3.45 4.04 0.76
C VAL A 67 4.06 5.09 1.67
N ILE A 68 3.33 6.16 1.95
CA ILE A 68 3.74 7.19 2.90
C ILE A 68 2.62 7.45 3.90
N VAL A 69 2.97 7.45 5.18
CA VAL A 69 2.08 7.84 6.28
C VAL A 69 2.60 9.17 6.82
N GLN A 70 1.90 10.26 6.52
CA GLN A 70 2.32 11.61 6.90
C GLN A 70 1.12 12.42 7.37
N SER A 71 1.27 13.06 8.54
CA SER A 71 0.19 13.83 9.18
C SER A 71 -1.07 12.98 9.36
N ALA A 72 -0.88 11.72 9.75
CA ALA A 72 -1.95 10.75 9.99
C ALA A 72 -1.83 10.18 11.41
N THR A 73 -2.94 9.65 11.92
CA THR A 73 -3.00 8.99 13.23
C THR A 73 -3.79 7.69 13.14
N THR A 74 -3.45 6.73 14.02
CA THR A 74 -4.09 5.42 14.12
C THR A 74 -4.02 4.66 12.78
N VAL A 75 -2.79 4.38 12.34
CA VAL A 75 -2.52 3.63 11.11
C VAL A 75 -1.78 2.34 11.43
N ILE A 76 -2.28 1.24 10.89
CA ILE A 76 -1.71 -0.10 11.07
C ILE A 76 -1.37 -0.64 9.68
N ILE A 77 -0.12 -1.05 9.45
CA ILE A 77 0.32 -1.68 8.19
C ILE A 77 0.99 -3.02 8.54
N ARG A 78 0.45 -4.13 8.01
CA ARG A 78 0.91 -5.48 8.37
C ARG A 78 1.02 -6.42 7.18
N ASN A 79 2.00 -7.33 7.23
CA ASN A 79 2.14 -8.46 6.31
C ASN A 79 2.17 -8.06 4.83
N ILE A 80 2.92 -7.01 4.48
CA ILE A 80 3.04 -6.50 3.11
C ILE A 80 4.53 -6.39 2.77
N ALA A 81 4.89 -6.73 1.53
CA ALA A 81 6.22 -6.47 1.00
C ALA A 81 6.22 -5.22 0.11
N ILE A 82 7.16 -4.31 0.32
CA ILE A 82 7.33 -3.08 -0.48
C ILE A 82 8.77 -3.04 -0.98
N SER A 83 8.93 -2.88 -2.30
CA SER A 83 10.23 -3.02 -2.96
C SER A 83 10.47 -2.00 -4.08
N LYS A 84 11.74 -1.62 -4.28
CA LYS A 84 12.20 -0.76 -5.38
C LYS A 84 11.49 0.61 -5.40
N VAL A 85 11.52 1.30 -4.26
CA VAL A 85 10.84 2.59 -4.08
C VAL A 85 11.86 3.73 -4.04
N LEU A 86 11.55 4.83 -4.72
CA LEU A 86 12.17 6.16 -4.54
C LEU A 86 11.21 7.00 -3.69
N ALA A 87 11.63 7.44 -2.50
CA ALA A 87 10.67 7.93 -1.51
C ALA A 87 11.27 8.85 -0.44
N ASP A 88 10.50 9.87 -0.05
CA ASP A 88 10.71 10.68 1.14
C ASP A 88 9.92 10.12 2.34
N ALA A 89 10.36 10.46 3.56
CA ALA A 89 9.72 10.06 4.82
C ALA A 89 8.91 11.22 5.43
N GLY A 90 7.77 10.91 6.05
CA GLY A 90 6.93 11.88 6.75
C GLY A 90 6.71 11.50 8.22
N LEU A 91 6.44 12.49 9.07
CA LEU A 91 6.14 12.28 10.50
C LEU A 91 4.65 11.99 10.72
N SER A 92 4.35 11.03 11.60
CA SER A 92 3.00 10.62 12.02
C SER A 92 3.03 10.08 13.45
N THR A 93 1.87 10.01 14.11
CA THR A 93 1.73 9.49 15.48
C THR A 93 0.89 8.21 15.50
N ASN A 94 1.20 7.27 16.40
CA ASN A 94 0.48 5.99 16.55
C ASN A 94 0.45 5.16 15.25
N VAL A 95 1.64 4.82 14.74
CA VAL A 95 1.83 3.98 13.55
C VAL A 95 2.43 2.65 13.97
N TRP A 96 1.79 1.54 13.61
CA TRP A 96 2.34 0.21 13.79
C TRP A 96 2.68 -0.43 12.44
N LEU A 97 3.96 -0.78 12.27
CA LEU A 97 4.50 -1.58 11.17
C LEU A 97 4.86 -2.97 11.73
N ASP A 98 4.25 -4.03 11.23
CA ASP A 98 4.51 -5.39 11.72
C ASP A 98 4.59 -6.42 10.57
N HIS A 99 5.58 -7.32 10.64
CA HIS A 99 5.86 -8.33 9.61
C HIS A 99 5.90 -7.75 8.19
N VAL A 100 6.66 -6.66 8.01
CA VAL A 100 6.83 -5.99 6.71
C VAL A 100 8.18 -6.39 6.13
N ASP A 101 8.22 -6.69 4.83
CA ASP A 101 9.46 -6.82 4.06
C ASP A 101 9.70 -5.51 3.30
N VAL A 102 10.79 -4.82 3.63
CA VAL A 102 11.15 -3.53 3.03
C VAL A 102 12.50 -3.69 2.34
N SER A 103 12.50 -3.66 1.01
CA SER A 103 13.72 -3.72 0.20
C SER A 103 13.83 -2.48 -0.69
N LEU A 104 14.72 -1.57 -0.31
CA LEU A 104 14.98 -0.34 -1.06
C LEU A 104 16.27 -0.49 -1.86
N THR A 105 16.26 -0.01 -3.10
CA THR A 105 17.44 -0.10 -3.96
C THR A 105 18.47 0.99 -3.59
N TRP A 106 18.07 2.14 -2.99
CA TRP A 106 19.00 3.26 -2.74
C TRP A 106 18.69 4.30 -1.61
N THR A 107 18.02 4.01 -0.47
CA THR A 107 18.00 5.01 0.65
C THR A 107 17.71 4.45 2.04
N THR A 108 18.37 5.03 3.05
CA THR A 108 18.30 4.77 4.50
C THR A 108 16.91 5.00 5.10
N ILE A 109 16.44 4.06 5.93
CA ILE A 109 15.25 4.22 6.78
C ILE A 109 15.54 5.33 7.81
N LYS A 110 14.84 6.46 7.72
CA LYS A 110 14.91 7.54 8.73
C LYS A 110 13.83 7.34 9.79
N THR A 111 14.19 6.76 10.93
CA THR A 111 13.37 6.82 12.16
C THR A 111 13.80 8.02 12.98
N THR A 112 12.93 9.01 13.18
CA THR A 112 13.17 10.09 14.16
C THR A 112 12.73 9.59 15.53
N THR A 113 13.67 9.16 16.36
CA THR A 113 13.42 8.92 17.78
C THR A 113 13.46 10.26 18.50
N THR A 114 12.31 10.77 18.93
CA THR A 114 12.27 11.78 20.00
C THR A 114 12.37 11.01 21.32
N ALA A 115 13.53 11.09 21.97
CA ALA A 115 13.67 10.64 23.34
C ALA A 115 12.83 11.56 24.24
N TYR A 116 12.01 10.98 25.10
CA TYR A 116 11.43 11.68 26.26
C TYR A 116 12.41 11.59 27.43
#